data_AF-A0A0C1GNJ2-F1
#
_entry.id   AF-A0A0C1GNJ2-F1
#
_cell.length_a   1.000
_cell.length_b   1.000
_cell.length_c   1.000
_cell.angle_alpha   90.00
_cell.angle_beta   90.00
_cell.angle_gamma   90.00
#
_symmetry.space_group_name_H-M   'P 1'
#
loop_
_entity.id
_entity.type
_entity.pdbx_description
1 polymer ?
#
loop_
_entity_poly.entity_id
_entity_poly.type
_entity_poly.pdbx_seq_one_letter_code
_entity_poly.pdbx_strand_id
1 'polypeptide(L)' 'GIEIIFDPAVTSFREQLEFFFQIHDPTTLNRQGNDLGASYRSAIYYADETQKQ' A
#
# COMPACT_ATOMS: atom_id res chain seq x y z
N GLY A 1 -1.06 3.63 -9.40
CA GLY A 1 -1.63 2.99 -8.21
C GLY A 1 -2.34 1.72 -8.64
N ILE A 2 -2.68 0.87 -7.69
CA ILE A 2 -3.48 -0.35 -7.91
C ILE A 2 -4.71 -0.22 -7.01
N GLU A 3 -5.90 -0.48 -7.57
CA GLU A 3 -7.15 -0.56 -6.82
C GLU A 3 -7.41 -2.02 -6.42
N ILE A 4 -7.80 -2.24 -5.16
CA ILE A 4 -8.07 -3.57 -4.62
C ILE A 4 -9.50 -3.60 -4.11
N ILE A 5 -10.33 -4.44 -4.73
CA ILE A 5 -11.68 -4.76 -4.26
C ILE A 5 -11.59 -6.09 -3.52
N PHE A 6 -12.07 -6.14 -2.28
CA PHE A 6 -11.98 -7.33 -1.43
C PHE A 6 -13.26 -7.54 -0.62
N ASP A 7 -13.47 -8.78 -0.16
CA ASP A 7 -14.55 -9.12 0.77
C ASP A 7 -14.06 -8.98 2.22
N PRO A 8 -14.63 -8.06 3.03
CA PRO A 8 -14.27 -7.88 4.44
C PRO A 8 -14.50 -9.12 5.32
N ALA A 9 -15.33 -10.07 4.88
CA ALA A 9 -15.55 -11.33 5.58
C ALA A 9 -14.40 -12.35 5.39
N VAL A 10 -13.57 -12.14 4.35
CA VAL A 10 -12.45 -13.03 4.01
C VAL A 10 -11.10 -12.42 4.41
N THR A 11 -10.95 -11.10 4.28
CA THR A 11 -9.73 -10.38 4.68
C THR A 11 -10.04 -8.96 5.11
N SER A 12 -9.15 -8.32 5.86
CA SER A 12 -9.31 -6.94 6.32
C SER A 12 -8.33 -5.98 5.63
N PHE A 13 -8.68 -4.68 5.67
CA PHE A 13 -7.76 -3.62 5.24
C PHE A 13 -6.43 -3.65 6.02
N ARG A 14 -6.48 -3.99 7.32
CA ARG A 14 -5.28 -4.13 8.15
C ARG A 14 -4.34 -5.21 7.63
N GLU A 15 -4.87 -6.38 7.30
CA GLU A 15 -4.06 -7.48 6.75
C GLU A 15 -3.43 -7.10 5.41
N GLN A 16 -4.15 -6.35 4.57
CA GLN A 16 -3.60 -5.81 3.32
C GLN A 16 -2.46 -4.82 3.59
N LEU A 17 -2.58 -3.95 4.60
CA LEU A 17 -1.51 -3.05 5.00
C LEU A 17 -0.28 -3.80 5.53
N GLU A 18 -0.51 -4.82 6.36
CA GLU A 18 0.58 -5.67 6.87
C GLU A 18 1.32 -6.35 5.73
N PHE A 19 0.59 -6.91 4.75
CA PHE A 19 1.18 -7.49 3.56
C PHE A 19 1.90 -6.45 2.69
N PHE A 20 1.29 -5.28 2.47
CA PHE A 20 1.89 -4.17 1.72
C PHE A 20 3.26 -3.82 2.29
N PHE A 21 3.39 -3.62 3.60
CA PHE A 21 4.69 -3.29 4.21
C PHE A 21 5.70 -4.44 4.22
N GLN A 22 5.28 -5.69 3.98
CA GLN A 22 6.18 -6.84 3.89
C GLN A 22 6.82 -7.00 2.50
N ILE A 23 6.12 -6.59 1.44
CA ILE A 23 6.51 -6.93 0.06
C ILE A 23 7.37 -5.87 -0.65
N HIS A 24 7.47 -4.66 -0.10
CA HIS A 24 8.29 -3.58 -0.66
C HIS A 24 8.95 -2.75 0.44
N ASP A 25 10.05 -2.07 0.13
CA ASP A 25 10.69 -1.15 1.08
C ASP A 25 9.97 0.21 1.06
N PRO A 26 9.22 0.60 2.11
CA PRO A 26 8.48 1.85 2.16
C PRO A 26 9.35 3.04 2.59
N THR A 27 10.60 2.81 3.00
CA THR A 27 11.48 3.82 3.60
C THR A 27 12.28 4.59 2.54
N THR A 28 12.31 4.08 1.31
CA THR A 28 13.02 4.72 0.20
C THR A 28 12.12 5.70 -0.55
N LEU A 29 12.47 6.99 -0.51
CA LEU A 29 11.71 8.03 -1.19
C LEU A 29 11.84 7.90 -2.71
N ASN A 30 10.71 7.82 -3.41
CA ASN A 30 10.66 7.78 -4.89
C ASN A 30 11.55 6.69 -5.51
N ARG A 31 11.64 5.53 -4.85
CA ARG A 31 12.47 4.40 -5.27
C ARG A 31 11.85 3.09 -4.78
N GLN A 32 12.05 2.02 -5.55
CA GLN A 32 11.82 0.66 -5.08
C GLN A 32 12.91 -0.25 -5.65
N GLY A 33 13.77 -0.81 -4.80
CA GLY A 33 14.91 -1.61 -5.27
C GLY A 33 15.82 -0.83 -6.24
N ASN A 34 15.90 -1.28 -7.49
CA ASN A 34 16.67 -0.61 -8.55
C ASN A 34 15.85 0.40 -9.36
N ASP A 35 14.53 0.47 -9.15
CA ASP A 35 13.64 1.34 -9.88
C ASP A 35 13.59 2.73 -9.23
N LEU A 36 13.89 3.77 -10.01
CA LEU A 36 14.01 5.16 -9.56
C LEU A 36 12.96 6.04 -10.21
N GLY A 37 12.37 6.94 -9.41
CA GLY A 37 11.45 7.96 -9.87
C GLY A 37 10.18 8.05 -9.03
N ALA A 38 9.51 9.21 -9.09
CA ALA A 38 8.29 9.48 -8.31
C ALA A 38 7.16 8.47 -8.58
N SER A 39 7.16 7.79 -9.73
CA SER A 39 6.22 6.72 -10.07
C SER A 39 6.35 5.48 -9.17
N TYR A 40 7.52 5.25 -8.56
CA TYR A 40 7.81 4.09 -7.70
C TYR A 40 7.70 4.37 -6.20
N ARG A 41 7.19 5.55 -5.82
CA ARG A 41 7.02 5.92 -4.41
C ARG A 41 6.03 5.00 -3.71
N SER A 42 6.32 4.65 -2.46
CA SER A 42 5.36 4.04 -1.56
C SER A 42 4.26 5.04 -1.21
N ALA A 43 3.00 4.69 -1.46
CA ALA A 43 1.83 5.50 -1.12
C ALA A 43 0.60 4.62 -0.89
N ILE A 44 -0.18 4.95 0.15
CA ILE A 44 -1.50 4.36 0.41
C ILE A 44 -2.55 5.42 0.09
N TYR A 45 -3.57 5.03 -0.65
CA TYR A 45 -4.72 5.87 -1.01
C TYR A 45 -5.95 5.29 -0.33
N TYR A 46 -6.37 5.89 0.78
CA TYR A 46 -7.54 5.44 1.54
C TYR A 46 -8.84 5.84 0.82
N ALA A 47 -9.86 4.97 0.88
CA ALA A 47 -11.16 5.22 0.26
C ALA A 47 -12.13 5.99 1.17
N ASP A 48 -11.94 5.90 2.49
CA ASP A 48 -12.76 6.56 3.50
C ASP A 48 -11.93 6.93 4.74
N GLU A 49 -12.52 7.68 5.68
CA GLU A 49 -11.83 8.09 6.90
C GLU A 49 -11.54 6.92 7.85
N THR A 50 -12.27 5.80 7.76
CA THR A 50 -11.99 4.62 8.60
C THR A 50 -10.67 3.97 8.19
N GLN A 51 -10.35 3.92 6.90
CA GLN A 51 -9.07 3.42 6.39
C GLN A 51 -7.88 4.35 6.67
N LYS A 52 -8.14 5.60 7.04
CA LYS A 52 -7.08 6.59 7.33
C LYS A 52 -6.59 6.53 8.77
N GLN A 53 -7.46 6.14 9.72
CA GLN A 53 -7.15 6.07 11.15
C GLN A 53 -6.26 4.88 11.48
#